data_AF-A0A834IN36-F1
#
_entry.id   AF-A0A834IN36-F1
#
_cell.length_a   1.000
_cell.length_b   1.000
_cell.length_c   1.000
_cell.angle_alpha   90.00
_cell.angle_beta   90.00
_cell.angle_gamma   90.00
#
_symmetry.space_group_name_H-M   'P 1'
#
loop_
_entity.id
_entity.type
_entity.pdbx_description
1 polymer ?
#
loop_
_entity_poly.entity_id
_entity_poly.type
_entity_poly.pdbx_seq_one_letter_code
_entity_poly.pdbx_strand_id
1 'polypeptide(L)'
;MWINFTGQYVRYMILEKGNYIDINTYKTHPWTAKDFMTKDELHIDKKFFYHPKTTREYIIERYPGVDIPENHEARVRAYITIPMYSLRYASLLKVRDHLLKEDDVAELHLPKNISDDLRRVISKRNKECSLQVLSRHI
;
A
#
# COMPACT_ATOMS: atom_id res chain seq x y z
N MET A 1 -1.95 -6.75 1.05
CA MET A 1 -0.90 -7.70 1.49
C MET A 1 -0.94 -7.76 3.01
N TRP A 2 -0.73 -8.94 3.58
CA TRP A 2 -0.54 -9.14 5.02
C TRP A 2 0.95 -9.24 5.33
N ILE A 3 1.40 -8.69 6.46
CA ILE A 3 2.76 -8.86 6.95
C ILE A 3 2.72 -9.97 8.00
N ASN A 4 3.33 -11.11 7.69
CA ASN A 4 3.31 -12.25 8.61
C ASN A 4 4.17 -12.00 9.86
N PHE A 5 4.13 -12.92 10.83
CA PHE A 5 4.87 -12.80 12.09
C PHE A 5 6.39 -12.77 11.92
N THR A 6 6.91 -13.20 10.76
CA THR A 6 8.34 -13.09 10.41
C THR A 6 8.69 -11.80 9.66
N GLY A 7 7.74 -10.87 9.51
CA GLY A 7 7.94 -9.60 8.79
C GLY A 7 7.90 -9.71 7.26
N GLN A 8 7.49 -10.86 6.70
CA GLN A 8 7.42 -11.07 5.26
C GLN A 8 6.07 -10.64 4.70
N TYR A 9 6.08 -10.03 3.52
CA TYR A 9 4.88 -9.65 2.80
C TYR A 9 4.23 -10.87 2.12
N VAL A 10 3.04 -11.24 2.59
CA VAL A 10 2.21 -12.28 2.00
C VAL A 10 1.18 -11.61 1.08
N ARG A 11 1.24 -11.93 -0.22
CA ARG A 11 0.26 -11.47 -1.20
C ARG A 11 -1.06 -12.19 -0.93
N TYR A 12 -2.10 -11.40 -0.67
CA TYR A 12 -3.43 -11.93 -0.40
C TYR A 12 -4.28 -11.98 -1.67
N MET A 13 -4.53 -10.82 -2.28
CA MET A 13 -5.29 -10.70 -3.52
C MET A 13 -4.89 -9.45 -4.30
N ILE A 14 -5.17 -9.46 -5.60
CA ILE A 14 -5.10 -8.28 -6.47
C ILE A 14 -6.55 -7.81 -6.68
N LEU A 15 -6.83 -6.55 -6.38
CA LEU A 15 -8.17 -5.97 -6.54
C LEU A 15 -8.15 -4.99 -7.70
N GLU A 16 -9.18 -5.07 -8.54
CA GLU A 16 -9.46 -4.03 -9.53
C GLU A 16 -10.12 -2.83 -8.86
N LYS A 17 -10.05 -1.67 -9.53
CA LYS A 17 -10.64 -0.43 -9.02
C LYS A 17 -12.14 -0.58 -8.85
N GLY A 18 -12.64 -0.25 -7.66
CA GLY A 18 -14.07 -0.32 -7.33
C GLY A 18 -14.52 -1.67 -6.77
N ASN A 19 -13.67 -2.70 -6.84
CA ASN A 19 -13.97 -4.01 -6.28
C ASN A 19 -13.57 -4.08 -4.80
N TYR A 20 -14.16 -5.04 -4.08
CA TYR A 20 -13.88 -5.31 -2.67
C TYR A 20 -13.80 -6.82 -2.42
N ILE A 21 -13.25 -7.17 -1.26
CA ILE A 21 -13.20 -8.53 -0.75
C ILE A 21 -13.49 -8.51 0.75
N ASP A 22 -14.25 -9.49 1.22
CA ASP A 22 -14.42 -9.73 2.65
C ASP A 22 -13.26 -10.56 3.17
N ILE A 23 -12.58 -10.06 4.20
CA ILE A 23 -11.43 -10.71 4.82
C ILE A 23 -11.75 -11.01 6.29
N ASN A 24 -11.58 -12.27 6.69
CA ASN A 24 -11.49 -12.66 8.09
C ASN A 24 -10.03 -12.48 8.52
N THR A 25 -9.77 -11.55 9.45
CA THR A 25 -8.42 -11.24 9.93
C THR A 25 -8.45 -10.91 11.42
N TYR A 26 -7.29 -10.92 12.06
CA TYR A 26 -7.12 -10.57 13.47
C TYR A 26 -6.58 -9.15 13.64
N LYS A 27 -6.86 -8.53 14.78
CA LYS A 27 -6.39 -7.18 15.15
C LYS A 27 -4.86 -7.03 15.09
N THR A 28 -4.15 -8.11 15.38
CA THR A 28 -2.68 -8.16 15.40
C THR A 28 -2.06 -8.28 14.00
N HIS A 29 -2.86 -8.49 12.96
CA HIS A 29 -2.35 -8.66 11.59
C HIS A 29 -2.13 -7.29 10.94
N PRO A 30 -0.89 -6.91 10.58
CA PRO A 30 -0.64 -5.68 9.85
C PRO A 30 -0.95 -5.86 8.37
N TRP A 31 -1.68 -4.91 7.80
CA TRP A 31 -2.03 -4.88 6.39
C TRP A 31 -1.43 -3.66 5.70
N THR A 32 -1.00 -3.86 4.46
CA THR A 32 -0.60 -2.77 3.56
C THR A 32 -1.17 -3.01 2.16
N ALA A 33 -1.32 -1.94 1.38
CA ALA A 33 -1.76 -2.00 0.00
C ALA A 33 -0.69 -1.37 -0.90
N LYS A 34 -0.48 -1.95 -2.08
CA LYS A 34 0.41 -1.41 -3.10
C LYS A 34 -0.26 -1.54 -4.46
N ASP A 35 0.01 -0.58 -5.34
CA ASP A 35 -0.37 -0.70 -6.73
C ASP A 35 0.32 -1.92 -7.36
N PHE A 36 -0.43 -2.68 -8.15
CA PHE A 36 0.11 -3.92 -8.72
C PHE A 36 1.15 -3.64 -9.81
N MET A 37 1.03 -2.56 -10.57
CA MET A 37 1.92 -2.27 -11.69
C MET A 37 3.11 -1.43 -11.24
N THR A 38 2.85 -0.31 -10.57
CA THR A 38 3.88 0.67 -10.20
C THR A 38 4.57 0.36 -8.88
N LYS A 39 4.00 -0.56 -8.09
CA LYS A 39 4.42 -0.87 -6.71
C LYS A 39 4.36 0.32 -5.74
N ASP A 40 3.65 1.38 -6.12
CA ASP A 40 3.43 2.53 -5.25
C ASP A 40 2.62 2.13 -4.03
N GLU A 41 2.97 2.70 -2.88
CA GLU A 41 2.27 2.46 -1.63
C GLU A 41 0.91 3.15 -1.63
N LEU A 42 -0.12 2.39 -1.28
CA LEU A 42 -1.49 2.86 -1.13
C LEU A 42 -1.84 2.95 0.35
N HIS A 43 -2.78 3.82 0.70
CA HIS A 43 -3.34 3.86 2.03
C HIS A 43 -4.45 2.82 2.19
N ILE A 44 -4.51 2.20 3.37
CA ILE A 44 -5.70 1.54 3.89
C ILE A 44 -6.18 2.40 5.07
N ASP A 45 -7.39 2.92 4.98
CA ASP A 45 -8.00 3.83 5.96
C ASP A 45 -7.03 4.97 6.38
N LYS A 46 -6.48 5.66 5.36
CA LYS A 46 -5.53 6.78 5.49
C LYS A 46 -4.17 6.44 6.12
N LYS A 47 -3.81 5.15 6.23
CA LYS A 47 -2.52 4.69 6.79
C LYS A 47 -1.80 3.74 5.83
N PHE A 48 -0.47 3.77 5.80
CA PHE A 48 0.34 2.81 5.02
C PHE A 48 0.39 1.41 5.66
N PHE A 49 0.31 1.37 6.99
CA PHE A 49 0.20 0.15 7.78
C PHE A 49 -1.10 0.20 8.59
N TYR A 50 -2.03 -0.66 8.23
CA TYR A 50 -3.35 -0.75 8.83
C TYR A 50 -3.45 -1.97 9.73
N HIS A 51 -3.88 -1.73 10.97
CA HIS A 51 -4.26 -2.79 11.88
C HIS A 51 -5.78 -2.83 11.94
N PRO A 52 -6.41 -3.98 11.65
CA PRO A 52 -7.85 -4.14 11.73
C PRO A 52 -8.34 -3.82 13.14
N LYS A 53 -9.47 -3.13 13.22
CA LYS A 53 -10.20 -2.95 14.46
C LYS A 53 -11.24 -4.04 14.60
N THR A 54 -11.49 -4.48 15.82
CA THR A 54 -12.68 -5.31 16.08
C THR A 54 -13.95 -4.49 15.84
N THR A 55 -15.09 -5.16 15.59
CA THR A 55 -16.39 -4.50 15.46
C THR A 55 -16.67 -3.56 16.63
N ARG A 56 -16.40 -4.03 17.85
CA ARG A 56 -16.64 -3.28 19.08
C ARG A 56 -15.80 -2.02 19.15
N GLU A 57 -14.50 -2.11 18.87
CA GLU A 57 -13.60 -0.95 18.85
C GLU A 57 -14.03 0.08 17.81
N TYR A 58 -14.40 -0.37 16.61
CA TYR A 58 -14.87 0.51 15.55
C TYR A 58 -16.15 1.28 15.94
N ILE A 59 -17.12 0.61 16.56
CA ILE A 59 -18.37 1.25 16.99
C ILE A 59 -18.11 2.25 18.12
N ILE A 60 -17.35 1.87 19.15
CA ILE A 60 -17.06 2.75 20.30
C ILE A 60 -16.38 4.05 19.85
N GLU A 61 -15.42 3.96 18.92
CA GLU A 61 -14.70 5.13 18.41
C GLU A 61 -15.59 6.06 17.58
N ARG A 62 -16.55 5.48 16.83
CA ARG A 62 -17.41 6.25 15.93
C ARG A 62 -18.66 6.80 16.60
N TYR A 63 -19.19 6.07 17.59
CA TYR A 63 -20.43 6.38 18.30
C TYR A 63 -20.22 6.16 19.81
N PRO A 64 -19.59 7.12 20.50
CA PRO A 64 -19.34 7.00 21.93
C PRO A 64 -20.65 6.95 22.72
N GLY A 65 -20.74 6.05 23.70
CA GLY A 65 -21.90 5.90 24.58
C GLY A 65 -23.01 4.98 24.06
N VAL A 66 -22.82 4.30 22.92
CA VAL A 66 -23.74 3.27 22.44
C VAL A 66 -23.52 1.97 23.21
N ASP A 67 -24.61 1.36 23.68
CA ASP A 67 -24.58 0.02 24.24
C ASP A 67 -24.46 -1.02 23.10
N ILE A 68 -23.43 -1.86 23.18
CA ILE A 68 -23.09 -2.83 22.14
C ILE A 68 -23.34 -4.22 22.70
N PRO A 69 -24.25 -5.01 22.09
CA PRO A 69 -24.48 -6.39 22.50
C PRO A 69 -23.18 -7.20 22.52
N GLU A 70 -23.05 -8.11 23.49
CA GLU A 70 -21.79 -8.82 23.77
C GLU A 70 -21.25 -9.58 22.55
N ASN A 71 -22.14 -10.18 21.74
CA ASN A 71 -21.81 -10.98 20.56
C ASN A 71 -22.07 -10.25 19.24
N HIS A 72 -21.98 -8.91 19.22
CA HIS A 72 -22.21 -8.15 18.00
C HIS A 72 -21.00 -8.23 17.05
N GLU A 73 -21.18 -8.94 15.93
CA GLU A 73 -20.20 -9.06 14.85
C GLU A 73 -20.69 -8.37 13.58
N ALA A 74 -19.84 -7.52 12.98
CA ALA A 74 -20.12 -6.87 11.72
C ALA A 74 -18.83 -6.65 10.93
N ARG A 75 -18.96 -6.49 9.62
CA ARG A 75 -17.83 -6.16 8.74
C ARG A 75 -17.41 -4.71 8.95
N VAL A 76 -16.13 -4.50 9.26
CA VAL A 76 -15.53 -3.16 9.30
C VAL A 76 -14.92 -2.86 7.93
N ARG A 77 -15.35 -1.76 7.30
CA ARG A 77 -14.83 -1.34 5.99
C ARG A 77 -13.44 -0.74 6.13
N ALA A 78 -12.49 -1.27 5.38
CA ALA A 78 -11.14 -0.74 5.25
C ALA A 78 -10.96 -0.19 3.83
N TYR A 79 -10.99 1.14 3.66
CA TYR A 79 -10.94 1.77 2.34
C TYR A 79 -9.51 1.86 1.81
N ILE A 80 -9.28 1.40 0.59
CA ILE A 80 -8.00 1.56 -0.10
C ILE A 80 -8.03 2.84 -0.93
N THR A 81 -7.06 3.73 -0.73
CA THR A 81 -7.00 5.03 -1.41
C THR A 81 -5.58 5.36 -1.86
N ILE A 82 -5.45 6.10 -2.96
CA ILE A 82 -4.17 6.70 -3.35
C ILE A 82 -3.83 7.80 -2.33
N PRO A 83 -2.62 7.81 -1.75
CA PRO A 83 -2.21 8.87 -0.83
C PRO A 83 -2.07 10.20 -1.58
N MET A 84 -2.26 11.30 -0.86
CA MET A 84 -2.07 12.63 -1.44
C MET A 84 -0.56 12.94 -1.53
N TYR A 85 -0.02 12.81 -2.74
CA TYR A 85 1.37 13.17 -3.00
C TYR A 85 1.53 14.67 -3.22
N SER A 86 2.72 15.20 -2.90
CA SER A 86 3.10 16.51 -3.39
C SER A 86 3.18 16.50 -4.92
N LEU A 87 2.91 17.63 -5.56
CA LEU A 87 2.99 17.74 -7.02
C LEU A 87 4.36 17.29 -7.54
N ARG A 88 5.45 17.70 -6.87
CA ARG A 88 6.81 17.28 -7.19
C ARG A 88 6.95 15.76 -7.20
N TYR A 89 6.46 15.08 -6.17
CA TYR A 89 6.57 13.63 -6.08
C TYR A 89 5.67 12.92 -7.10
N ALA A 90 4.44 13.40 -7.31
CA ALA A 90 3.56 12.88 -8.35
C ALA A 90 4.18 13.00 -9.75
N SER A 91 4.83 14.12 -10.06
CA SER A 91 5.58 14.30 -11.32
C SER A 91 6.74 13.32 -11.43
N LEU A 92 7.49 13.08 -10.35
CA LEU A 92 8.55 12.07 -10.32
C LEU A 92 8.02 10.66 -10.61
N LEU A 93 6.91 10.26 -9.96
CA LEU A 93 6.27 8.97 -10.21
C LEU A 93 5.83 8.84 -11.67
N LYS A 94 5.25 9.91 -12.23
CA LYS A 94 4.78 9.91 -13.61
C LYS A 94 5.92 9.73 -14.61
N VAL A 95 7.06 10.42 -14.40
CA VAL A 95 8.25 10.26 -15.24
C VAL A 95 8.86 8.87 -15.07
N ARG A 96 8.94 8.36 -13.82
CA ARG A 96 9.43 7.00 -13.52
C ARG A 96 8.67 5.93 -14.33
N ASP A 97 7.37 6.09 -14.53
CA ASP A 97 6.56 5.12 -15.28
C ASP A 97 6.98 4.97 -16.75
N HIS A 98 7.74 5.93 -17.29
CA HIS A 98 8.30 5.88 -18.65
C HIS A 98 9.75 5.39 -18.70
N LEU A 99 10.40 5.11 -17.56
CA LEU A 99 11.80 4.73 -17.48
C LEU A 99 11.95 3.34 -16.85
N LEU A 100 12.75 2.47 -17.47
CA LEU A 100 13.01 1.13 -16.95
C LEU A 100 14.32 1.08 -16.16
N LYS A 101 15.38 1.70 -16.69
CA LYS A 101 16.71 1.70 -16.08
C LYS A 101 16.99 3.03 -15.39
N GLU A 102 17.86 2.99 -14.39
CA GLU A 102 18.33 4.19 -13.68
C GLU A 102 19.26 5.03 -14.58
N ASP A 103 19.94 4.41 -15.54
CA ASP A 103 20.85 5.06 -16.47
C ASP A 103 20.13 6.00 -17.45
N ASP A 104 18.89 5.65 -17.84
CA ASP A 104 18.06 6.45 -18.74
C ASP A 104 17.77 7.86 -18.18
N VAL A 105 17.94 8.05 -16.87
CA VAL A 105 17.79 9.36 -16.21
C VAL A 105 18.86 10.36 -16.66
N ALA A 106 20.06 9.89 -17.05
CA ALA A 106 21.14 10.76 -17.49
C ALA A 106 20.79 11.54 -18.78
N GLU A 107 20.00 10.91 -19.66
CA GLU A 107 19.57 11.48 -20.95
C GLU A 107 18.52 12.59 -20.80
N LEU A 108 17.88 12.71 -19.63
CA LEU A 108 16.85 13.73 -19.39
C LEU A 108 17.44 15.13 -19.13
N HIS A 109 18.77 15.24 -18.97
CA HIS A 109 19.48 16.49 -18.68
C HIS A 109 18.86 17.30 -17.51
N LEU A 110 18.30 16.61 -16.52
CA LEU A 110 17.65 17.24 -15.36
C LEU A 110 18.69 17.72 -14.33
N PRO A 111 18.34 18.73 -13.51
CA PRO A 111 19.14 19.12 -12.35
C PRO A 111 19.46 17.94 -11.44
N LYS A 112 20.69 17.90 -10.92
CA LYS A 112 21.23 16.74 -10.17
C LYS A 112 20.32 16.25 -9.05
N ASN A 113 19.73 17.17 -8.29
CA ASN A 113 18.82 16.83 -7.19
C ASN A 113 17.56 16.06 -7.66
N ILE A 114 16.96 16.46 -8.79
CA ILE A 114 15.78 15.79 -9.37
C ILE A 114 16.20 14.44 -9.97
N SER A 115 17.34 14.39 -10.66
CA SER A 115 17.90 13.15 -11.21
C SER A 115 18.14 12.11 -10.11
N ASP A 116 18.71 12.52 -8.97
CA ASP A 116 18.97 11.62 -7.85
C ASP A 116 17.66 11.13 -7.18
N ASP A 117 16.66 12.01 -7.05
CA ASP A 117 15.32 11.62 -6.57
C ASP A 117 14.65 10.61 -7.52
N LEU A 118 14.74 10.83 -8.83
CA LEU A 118 14.14 9.98 -9.85
C LEU A 118 14.81 8.59 -9.88
N ARG A 119 16.16 8.53 -9.84
CA ARG A 119 16.91 7.27 -9.73
C ARG A 119 16.47 6.48 -8.51
N ARG A 120 16.33 7.15 -7.35
CA ARG A 120 15.88 6.49 -6.10
C ARG A 120 14.49 5.86 -6.26
N VAL A 121 13.57 6.56 -6.90
CA VAL A 121 12.20 6.11 -7.14
C VAL A 121 12.14 4.95 -8.15
N ILE A 122 12.95 4.97 -9.20
CA ILE A 122 13.12 3.84 -10.15
C ILE A 122 13.72 2.62 -9.44
N SER A 123 14.81 2.83 -8.70
CA SER A 123 15.51 1.78 -7.95
C SER A 123 14.57 1.06 -6.97
N LYS A 124 13.77 1.83 -6.23
CA LYS A 124 12.77 1.29 -5.30
C LYS A 124 11.78 0.39 -6.03
N ARG A 125 11.15 0.87 -7.11
CA ARG A 125 10.20 0.06 -7.91
C ARG A 125 10.86 -1.22 -8.43
N ASN A 126 12.05 -1.11 -9.01
CA ASN A 126 12.74 -2.24 -9.64
C ASN A 126 13.09 -3.33 -8.60
N LYS A 127 13.57 -2.93 -7.41
CA LYS A 127 13.82 -3.86 -6.29
C LYS A 127 12.55 -4.59 -5.85
N GLU A 128 11.44 -3.86 -5.70
CA GLU A 128 10.17 -4.45 -5.29
C GLU A 128 9.59 -5.41 -6.34
N CYS A 129 9.74 -5.11 -7.63
CA CYS A 129 9.38 -6.02 -8.71
C CYS A 129 10.20 -7.32 -8.64
N SER A 130 11.52 -7.23 -8.45
CA SER A 130 12.40 -8.41 -8.37
C SER A 130 12.04 -9.33 -7.19
N LEU A 131 11.72 -8.76 -6.02
CA LEU A 131 11.31 -9.54 -4.84
C LEU A 131 10.00 -10.32 -5.07
N GLN A 132 9.08 -9.80 -5.86
CA GLN A 132 7.84 -10.50 -6.20
C GLN A 132 8.02 -11.62 -7.23
N VAL A 133 9.07 -11.59 -8.03
CA VAL A 133 9.40 -12.71 -8.94
C VAL A 133 9.90 -13.90 -8.13
N LEU A 134 10.77 -13.65 -7.14
CA LEU A 134 11.33 -14.68 -6.28
C LEU A 134 10.28 -15.37 -5.39
N SER A 135 9.26 -14.65 -4.94
CA SER A 135 8.17 -15.22 -4.11
C SER A 135 7.12 -16.01 -4.89
N ARG A 136 7.23 -16.12 -6.23
CA ARG A 136 6.37 -16.97 -7.06
C ARG A 136 6.89 -18.40 -7.24
N HIS A 137 8.06 -18.73 -6.68
CA HIS A 137 8.74 -20.03 -6.87
C HIS A 137 8.81 -20.88 -5.60
N ILE A 138 8.00 -20.56 -4.60
CA ILE A 138 7.86 -21.29 -3.34
C ILE A 138 6.37 -21.58 -3.12
#